data_AF-A0A6B3HS08-F1
#
_entry.id   AF-A0A6B3HS08-F1
#
_cell.length_a   1.000
_cell.length_b   1.000
_cell.length_c   1.000
_cell.angle_alpha   90.00
_cell.angle_beta   90.00
_cell.angle_gamma   90.00
#
_symmetry.space_group_name_H-M   'P 1'
#
loop_
_entity.id
_entity.type
_entity.pdbx_description
1 polymer ?
#
loop_
_entity_poly.entity_id
_entity_poly.type
_entity_poly.pdbx_seq_one_letter_code
_entity_poly.pdbx_strand_id
1 'polypeptide(L)'
;RLLFSAKESVFKTWYPLTLTELDFDEADLTFRREGDDRAGDPAAGGTFTARLLRTDPAVPPVLDGRWRVEDGIVATAVLLRPNWRDGPAGSGAGWVQES
;
A
#
# COMPACT_ATOMS: atom_id res chain seq x y z
N ARG A 1 12.45 11.44 2.64
CA ARG A 1 11.15 12.06 2.98
C ARG A 1 9.97 11.22 2.46
N LEU A 2 9.87 10.96 1.15
CA LEU A 2 8.78 10.14 0.58
C LEU A 2 8.68 8.72 1.17
N LEU A 3 9.76 7.95 1.18
CA LEU A 3 9.77 6.59 1.73
C LEU A 3 9.29 6.55 3.19
N PHE A 4 9.82 7.44 4.02
CA PHE A 4 9.42 7.56 5.43
C PHE A 4 7.92 7.92 5.57
N SER A 5 7.45 8.91 4.82
CA SER A 5 6.03 9.28 4.79
C SER A 5 5.14 8.09 4.40
N ALA A 6 5.54 7.32 3.39
CA ALA A 6 4.78 6.16 2.94
C ALA A 6 4.78 5.03 3.98
N LYS A 7 5.93 4.76 4.62
CA LYS A 7 6.04 3.82 5.76
C LYS A 7 5.10 4.21 6.91
N GLU A 8 5.05 5.49 7.25
CA GLU A 8 4.11 6.03 8.23
C GLU A 8 2.65 5.82 7.84
N SER A 9 2.29 6.01 6.56
CA SER A 9 0.94 5.71 6.07
C SER A 9 0.58 4.23 6.16
N VAL A 10 1.55 3.33 5.92
CA VAL A 10 1.40 1.87 6.09
C VAL A 10 1.17 1.53 7.56
N PHE A 11 2.03 2.03 8.46
CA PHE A 11 1.88 1.84 9.91
C PHE A 11 0.52 2.34 10.41
N LYS A 12 0.08 3.53 9.99
CA LYS A 12 -1.23 4.12 10.36
C LYS A 12 -2.42 3.34 9.81
N THR A 13 -2.23 2.53 8.77
CA THR A 13 -3.26 1.61 8.28
C THR A 13 -3.26 0.31 9.07
N TRP A 14 -2.06 -0.19 9.42
CA TRP A 14 -1.86 -1.43 10.17
C TRP A 14 -2.32 -1.33 11.63
N TYR A 15 -1.78 -0.36 12.38
CA TYR A 15 -1.90 -0.33 13.85
C TYR A 15 -3.35 -0.32 14.36
N PRO A 16 -4.30 0.45 13.78
CA PRO A 16 -5.69 0.42 14.23
C PRO A 16 -6.38 -0.94 14.04
N LEU A 17 -5.90 -1.79 13.14
CA LEU A 17 -6.50 -3.08 12.80
C LEU A 17 -5.89 -4.24 13.58
N THR A 18 -4.59 -4.16 13.88
CA THR A 18 -3.84 -5.25 14.53
C THR A 18 -3.52 -4.97 15.99
N LEU A 19 -3.53 -3.69 16.41
CA LEU A 19 -3.08 -3.21 17.72
C LEU A 19 -1.65 -3.67 18.08
N THR A 20 -0.82 -3.85 17.06
CA THR A 20 0.59 -4.23 17.21
C THR A 20 1.48 -3.31 16.38
N GLU A 21 2.70 -3.07 16.86
CA GLU A 21 3.68 -2.32 16.08
C GLU A 21 4.08 -3.09 14.82
N LEU A 22 4.41 -2.35 13.76
CA LEU A 22 4.97 -2.84 12.50
C LEU A 22 6.29 -2.11 12.26
N ASP A 23 7.39 -2.85 12.28
CA ASP A 23 8.74 -2.27 12.18
C ASP A 23 9.08 -1.80 10.76
N PHE A 24 10.13 -0.98 10.66
CA PHE A 24 10.56 -0.38 9.40
C PHE A 24 11.06 -1.38 8.36
N ASP A 25 11.43 -2.59 8.71
CA ASP A 25 11.85 -3.65 7.77
C ASP A 25 10.69 -4.61 7.45
N GLU A 26 9.55 -4.53 8.14
CA GLU A 26 8.42 -5.45 7.97
C GLU A 26 7.49 -5.10 6.78
N ALA A 27 7.93 -4.20 5.88
CA ALA A 27 7.20 -3.87 4.66
C ALA A 27 8.12 -3.45 3.50
N ASP A 28 7.89 -3.99 2.31
CA ASP A 28 8.62 -3.60 1.10
C ASP A 28 7.77 -2.68 0.23
N LEU A 29 8.27 -1.49 -0.07
CA LEU A 29 7.53 -0.48 -0.84
C LEU A 29 8.10 -0.31 -2.25
N THR A 30 7.24 -0.40 -3.25
CA THR A 30 7.56 -0.11 -4.65
C THR A 30 6.81 1.14 -5.11
N PHE A 31 7.53 2.13 -5.64
CA PHE A 31 6.95 3.39 -6.10
C PHE A 31 6.85 3.44 -7.62
N ARG A 32 5.75 4.02 -8.12
CA ARG A 32 5.56 4.37 -9.52
C ARG A 32 5.21 5.85 -9.60
N ARG A 33 5.95 6.59 -10.43
CA ARG A 33 5.63 7.99 -10.75
C ARG A 33 4.55 8.03 -11.83
N GLU A 34 3.65 8.99 -11.70
CA GLU A 34 2.62 9.31 -12.69
C GLU A 34 2.88 10.73 -13.22
N GLY A 35 2.67 10.94 -14.52
CA GLY A 35 2.86 12.23 -15.20
C GLY A 35 3.90 12.19 -16.31
N ASP A 36 3.74 13.10 -17.27
CA ASP A 36 4.72 13.47 -18.31
C ASP A 36 5.71 14.47 -17.68
N ASP A 37 6.99 14.35 -18.00
CA ASP A 37 8.06 15.30 -17.60
C ASP A 37 7.89 16.63 -18.35
N ARG A 38 6.71 17.26 -18.22
CA ARG A 38 6.46 18.59 -18.76
C ARG A 38 7.35 19.55 -18.02
N ALA A 39 8.38 20.01 -18.72
CA ALA A 39 9.33 20.98 -18.22
C ALA A 39 8.57 22.16 -17.59
N GLY A 40 8.72 22.33 -16.27
CA GLY A 40 8.14 23.43 -15.51
C GLY A 40 7.03 23.09 -14.52
N ASP A 41 6.55 21.83 -14.44
CA ASP A 41 5.64 21.42 -13.36
C ASP A 41 6.47 21.04 -12.10
N PRO A 42 6.40 21.82 -11.00
CA PRO A 42 7.11 21.51 -9.76
C PRO A 42 6.45 20.36 -8.99
N ALA A 43 5.23 19.94 -9.35
CA ALA A 43 4.53 18.86 -8.69
C ALA A 43 5.03 17.49 -9.17
N ALA A 44 5.14 16.55 -8.24
CA ALA A 44 5.40 15.16 -8.54
C ALA A 44 4.36 14.28 -7.83
N GLY A 45 3.98 13.17 -8.45
CA GLY A 45 3.02 12.27 -7.85
C GLY A 45 3.07 10.87 -8.42
N GLY A 46 2.33 9.98 -7.78
CA GLY A 46 2.06 8.66 -8.32
C GLY A 46 1.50 7.70 -7.29
N THR A 47 1.78 6.44 -7.50
CA THR A 47 1.30 5.34 -6.66
C THR A 47 2.46 4.65 -5.96
N PHE A 48 2.16 3.91 -4.89
CA PHE A 48 3.07 2.93 -4.34
C PHE A 48 2.30 1.67 -3.91
N THR A 49 2.97 0.53 -3.93
CA THR A 49 2.48 -0.70 -3.31
C THR A 49 3.35 -1.02 -2.11
N ALA A 50 2.75 -1.44 -1.00
CA ALA A 50 3.45 -1.93 0.18
C ALA A 50 3.12 -3.41 0.36
N ARG A 51 4.11 -4.26 0.13
CA ARG A 51 4.04 -5.69 0.47
C ARG A 51 4.41 -5.84 1.94
N LEU A 52 3.50 -6.34 2.76
CA LEU A 52 3.76 -6.61 4.17
C LEU A 52 4.55 -7.92 4.30
N LEU A 53 5.65 -7.89 5.05
CA LEU A 53 6.46 -9.08 5.34
C LEU A 53 5.97 -9.79 6.61
N ARG A 54 5.30 -9.03 7.49
CA ARG A 54 4.51 -9.56 8.60
C ARG A 54 3.05 -9.71 8.18
N THR A 55 2.45 -10.85 8.51
CA THR A 55 1.06 -11.17 8.14
C THR A 55 0.12 -10.98 9.33
N ASP A 56 -1.10 -10.53 9.05
CA ASP A 56 -2.22 -10.47 9.99
C ASP A 56 -3.54 -10.65 9.22
N PRO A 57 -4.49 -11.49 9.69
CA PRO A 57 -5.74 -11.75 8.97
C PRO A 57 -6.65 -10.50 8.82
N ALA A 58 -6.46 -9.45 9.62
CA ALA A 58 -7.21 -8.20 9.52
C ALA A 58 -6.75 -7.31 8.35
N VAL A 59 -5.57 -7.55 7.78
CA VAL A 59 -4.93 -6.68 6.79
C VAL A 59 -4.57 -7.49 5.53
N PRO A 60 -4.80 -6.96 4.31
CA PRO A 60 -4.31 -7.62 3.10
C PRO A 60 -2.78 -7.68 3.10
N PRO A 61 -2.18 -8.70 2.45
CA PRO A 61 -0.72 -8.81 2.34
C PRO A 61 -0.09 -7.68 1.50
N VAL A 62 -0.90 -6.97 0.71
CA VAL A 62 -0.47 -5.83 -0.10
C VAL A 62 -1.42 -4.67 0.12
N LEU A 63 -0.87 -3.49 0.36
CA LEU A 63 -1.59 -2.23 0.48
C LEU A 63 -1.25 -1.32 -0.69
N ASP A 64 -2.28 -0.73 -1.29
CA ASP A 64 -2.13 0.27 -2.35
C ASP A 64 -2.17 1.68 -1.75
N GLY A 65 -1.24 2.51 -2.22
CA GLY A 65 -1.12 3.89 -1.81
C GLY A 65 -0.88 4.87 -2.95
N ARG A 66 -1.07 6.14 -2.63
CA ARG A 66 -0.77 7.29 -3.49
C ARG A 66 0.16 8.25 -2.79
N TRP A 67 0.92 8.98 -3.57
CA TRP A 67 1.81 10.01 -3.07
C TRP A 67 1.79 11.26 -3.94
N ARG A 68 2.05 12.40 -3.32
CA ARG A 68 2.20 13.71 -3.95
C ARG A 68 3.29 14.52 -3.27
N VAL A 69 4.00 15.29 -4.07
CA VAL A 69 4.98 16.29 -3.64
C VAL A 69 4.65 17.59 -4.35
N GLU A 70 4.31 18.62 -3.59
CA GLU A 70 3.88 19.92 -4.10
C GLU A 70 4.12 20.95 -2.98
N ASP A 71 4.51 22.18 -3.34
CA ASP A 71 4.75 23.28 -2.38
C ASP A 71 5.68 22.93 -1.20
N GLY A 72 6.67 22.07 -1.45
CA GLY A 72 7.62 21.60 -0.42
C GLY A 72 7.04 20.59 0.58
N ILE A 73 5.80 20.15 0.39
CA ILE A 73 5.11 19.16 1.22
C ILE A 73 5.17 17.79 0.54
N VAL A 74 5.32 16.74 1.35
CA VAL A 74 5.17 15.34 0.91
C VAL A 74 3.93 14.77 1.59
N ALA A 75 3.00 14.28 0.78
CA ALA A 75 1.80 13.62 1.26
C ALA A 75 1.73 12.19 0.73
N THR A 76 1.36 11.25 1.61
CA THR A 76 1.15 9.85 1.28
C THR A 76 -0.13 9.35 1.92
N ALA A 77 -0.86 8.50 1.20
CA ALA A 77 -2.09 7.90 1.68
C ALA A 77 -2.16 6.44 1.26
N VAL A 78 -2.64 5.58 2.15
CA VAL A 78 -3.05 4.21 1.87
C VAL A 78 -4.56 4.16 1.99
N LEU A 79 -5.23 3.47 1.07
CA LEU A 79 -6.68 3.27 1.13
C LEU A 79 -6.97 1.79 1.28
N LEU A 80 -7.38 1.39 2.49
CA LEU A 80 -7.92 0.06 2.73
C LEU A 80 -9.45 0.08 2.54
N ARG A 81 -9.95 -0.66 1.56
CA ARG A 81 -11.40 -0.78 1.35
C ARG A 81 -11.98 -1.90 2.22
N PRO A 82 -13.17 -1.72 2.84
CA PRO A 82 -13.79 -2.76 3.67
C PRO A 82 -14.00 -4.10 2.96
N ASN A 83 -14.22 -4.06 1.65
CA ASN A 83 -14.45 -5.22 0.79
C ASN A 83 -13.15 -5.81 0.21
N TRP A 84 -11.98 -5.50 0.76
CA TRP A 84 -10.71 -6.03 0.23
C TRP A 84 -10.68 -7.57 0.23
N ARG A 85 -11.43 -8.19 1.16
CA ARG A 85 -11.60 -9.65 1.24
C ARG A 85 -12.44 -10.24 0.11
N ASP A 86 -13.26 -9.41 -0.54
CA ASP A 86 -14.14 -9.81 -1.64
C ASP A 86 -13.46 -9.64 -3.01
N GLY A 87 -12.20 -9.19 -3.03
CA GLY A 87 -11.38 -9.12 -4.23
C GLY A 87 -11.19 -10.49 -4.89
N PRO A 88 -10.71 -10.54 -6.14
CA PRO A 88 -10.67 -11.75 -6.98
C PRO A 88 -9.80 -12.92 -6.47
N ALA A 89 -9.35 -12.92 -5.22
CA ALA A 89 -8.66 -14.02 -4.58
C ALA A 89 -9.61 -15.06 -3.91
N GLY A 90 -10.93 -14.86 -3.93
CA GLY A 90 -11.92 -15.76 -3.32
C GLY A 90 -12.49 -16.86 -4.22
N SER A 91 -12.18 -16.88 -5.52
CA SER A 91 -12.70 -17.90 -6.46
C SER A 91 -11.63 -18.95 -6.80
N GLY A 92 -11.24 -19.74 -5.80
CA GLY A 92 -10.49 -20.97 -5.97
C GLY A 92 -11.39 -22.19 -5.77
N ALA A 93 -12.36 -22.38 -6.67
CA ALA A 93 -12.94 -23.70 -6.93
C ALA A 93 -11.83 -24.62 -7.47
N GLY A 94 -11.77 -25.91 -7.21
CA GLY A 94 -12.61 -26.84 -6.48
C GLY A 94 -11.83 -28.16 -6.42
N TRP A 95 -12.21 -29.00 -5.47
CA TRP A 95 -11.64 -30.30 -5.21
C TRP A 95 -11.41 -31.15 -6.47
N VAL A 96 -10.23 -31.79 -6.49
CA VAL A 96 -9.83 -32.86 -7.43
C VAL A 96 -10.89 -33.96 -7.42
N GLN A 97 -11.38 -34.34 -8.60
CA GLN A 97 -12.16 -35.55 -8.78
C GLN A 97 -11.23 -36.60 -9.43
N GLU A 98 -10.80 -37.55 -8.63
CA GLU A 98 -10.03 -38.72 -9.06
C GLU A 98 -11.01 -39.73 -9.72
N SER A 99 -10.60 -40.34 -10.82
CA SER A 99 -11.25 -41.52 -11.41
C SER A 99 -10.18 -42.46 -11.95
#